data_AF-A0A8T5XLS6-F1
#
_entry.id   AF-A0A8T5XLS6-F1
#
_cell.length_a   1.000
_cell.length_b   1.000
_cell.length_c   1.000
_cell.angle_alpha   90.00
_cell.angle_beta   90.00
_cell.angle_gamma   90.00
#
_symmetry.space_group_name_H-M   'P 1'
#
loop_
_entity.id
_entity.type
_entity.pdbx_description
1 polymer ?
#
loop_
_entity_poly.entity_id
_entity_poly.type
_entity_poly.pdbx_seq_one_letter_code
_entity_poly.pdbx_strand_id
1 'polypeptide(L)'
;MKTKIGKYLPHEFVIYNKIKKKEKDPIKKEIYSFQDIISFFSYLKPFPIKSSDYYNIMYENFDFYNIYLFLGLSYFSYRASLSKIDKIITSKSDIVKVMNFVSQFYDCKNPVLDTNGLLWFYPKLEIKKFIKNSIMSKNLNSYYINETTITKLILIITGFVKYEFKEGSNFIKELNMPTLILANIGLYEKGYLKLIEEENDKVGICLNSKGNGNRQKIFTKERTKLKEKIIKVLDNYEKIKCSIDDFKE
;
A
#
# COMPACT_ATOMS: atom_id res chain seq x y z
N MET A 1 -32.73 15.58 -24.18
CA MET A 1 -31.74 14.59 -23.66
C MET A 1 -32.12 14.24 -22.23
N LYS A 2 -32.34 12.95 -21.92
CA LYS A 2 -32.62 12.51 -20.54
C LYS A 2 -31.29 12.49 -19.78
N THR A 3 -31.11 13.40 -18.84
CA THR A 3 -30.02 13.39 -17.86
C THR A 3 -30.16 12.11 -17.02
N LYS A 4 -29.31 11.12 -17.26
CA LYS A 4 -29.18 9.97 -16.35
C LYS A 4 -28.54 10.48 -15.06
N ILE A 5 -29.35 10.77 -14.05
CA ILE A 5 -28.90 10.87 -12.67
C ILE A 5 -28.48 9.46 -12.27
N GLY A 6 -27.19 9.19 -12.23
CA GLY A 6 -26.62 7.91 -11.85
C GLY A 6 -25.51 8.12 -10.83
N LYS A 7 -25.45 7.25 -9.82
CA LYS A 7 -24.27 7.13 -8.95
C LYS A 7 -23.09 6.70 -9.83
N TYR A 8 -22.14 7.61 -10.08
CA TYR A 8 -20.96 7.29 -10.88
C TYR A 8 -19.78 6.92 -9.99
N LEU A 9 -19.20 5.74 -10.25
CA LEU A 9 -17.91 5.32 -9.72
C LEU A 9 -17.04 4.87 -10.89
N PRO A 10 -15.79 5.34 -11.03
CA PRO A 10 -14.88 4.89 -12.08
C PRO A 10 -14.69 3.37 -12.05
N HIS A 11 -14.64 2.73 -13.22
CA HIS A 11 -14.66 1.27 -13.35
C HIS A 11 -13.52 0.57 -12.60
N GLU A 12 -12.29 1.04 -12.79
CA GLU A 12 -11.08 0.58 -12.08
C GLU A 12 -11.21 0.69 -10.57
N PHE A 13 -11.91 1.72 -10.08
CA PHE A 13 -12.14 1.90 -8.65
C PHE A 13 -13.14 0.90 -8.10
N VAL A 14 -14.17 0.53 -8.89
CA VAL A 14 -15.11 -0.54 -8.52
C VAL A 14 -14.37 -1.89 -8.41
N ILE A 15 -13.46 -2.19 -9.35
CA ILE A 15 -12.64 -3.41 -9.31
C ILE A 15 -11.74 -3.40 -8.08
N TYR A 16 -11.00 -2.31 -7.86
CA TYR A 16 -10.13 -2.13 -6.71
C TYR A 16 -10.85 -2.34 -5.37
N ASN A 17 -12.04 -1.75 -5.20
CA ASN A 17 -12.80 -1.91 -3.96
C ASN A 17 -13.26 -3.35 -3.73
N LYS A 18 -13.56 -4.11 -4.78
CA LYS A 18 -13.92 -5.54 -4.66
C LYS A 18 -12.73 -6.36 -4.17
N ILE A 19 -11.51 -6.02 -4.60
CA ILE A 19 -10.27 -6.66 -4.13
C ILE A 19 -10.06 -6.33 -2.65
N LYS A 20 -10.09 -5.05 -2.27
CA LYS A 20 -9.85 -4.62 -0.88
C LYS A 20 -10.86 -5.15 0.14
N LYS A 21 -12.15 -5.22 -0.19
CA LYS A 21 -13.21 -5.63 0.75
C LYS A 21 -13.02 -7.04 1.32
N LYS A 22 -12.24 -7.91 0.66
CA LYS A 22 -12.04 -9.29 1.09
C LYS A 22 -10.96 -9.44 2.16
N GLU A 23 -10.09 -8.46 2.32
CA GLU A 23 -8.94 -8.53 3.21
C GLU A 23 -9.16 -7.67 4.46
N LYS A 24 -8.99 -8.28 5.63
CA LYS A 24 -9.15 -7.63 6.94
C LYS A 24 -7.80 -7.34 7.61
N ASP A 25 -6.74 -8.02 7.17
CA ASP A 25 -5.39 -7.83 7.71
C ASP A 25 -4.85 -6.46 7.22
N PRO A 26 -4.46 -5.55 8.14
CA PRO A 26 -4.12 -4.18 7.81
C PRO A 26 -2.87 -4.02 6.94
N ILE A 27 -2.01 -5.05 6.88
CA ILE A 27 -0.84 -5.06 5.99
C ILE A 27 -1.20 -5.73 4.66
N LYS A 28 -1.87 -6.90 4.68
CA LYS A 28 -2.24 -7.59 3.43
C LYS A 28 -3.22 -6.80 2.57
N LYS A 29 -4.05 -5.92 3.14
CA LYS A 29 -4.93 -5.02 2.37
C LYS A 29 -4.18 -4.03 1.48
N GLU A 30 -2.87 -3.86 1.68
CA GLU A 30 -1.98 -3.03 0.86
C GLU A 30 -1.09 -3.84 -0.10
N ILE A 31 -1.22 -5.18 -0.10
CA ILE A 31 -0.49 -6.10 -0.98
C ILE A 31 -1.41 -6.51 -2.12
N TYR A 32 -0.89 -6.51 -3.34
CA TYR A 32 -1.67 -6.91 -4.52
C TYR A 32 -0.94 -8.02 -5.25
N SER A 33 -1.66 -9.10 -5.59
CA SER A 33 -1.10 -10.05 -6.54
C SER A 33 -0.95 -9.41 -7.92
N PHE A 34 -0.11 -9.99 -8.77
CA PHE A 34 -0.03 -9.60 -10.18
C PHE A 34 -1.42 -9.58 -10.84
N GLN A 35 -2.23 -10.61 -10.61
CA GLN A 35 -3.59 -10.72 -11.15
C GLN A 35 -4.49 -9.56 -10.68
N ASP A 36 -4.42 -9.21 -9.40
CA ASP A 36 -5.18 -8.08 -8.85
C ASP A 36 -4.78 -6.78 -9.55
N ILE A 37 -3.48 -6.50 -9.68
CA ILE A 37 -3.01 -5.26 -10.32
C ILE A 37 -3.46 -5.19 -11.77
N ILE A 38 -3.21 -6.21 -12.59
CA ILE A 38 -3.55 -6.15 -14.02
C ILE A 38 -5.06 -5.98 -14.26
N SER A 39 -5.90 -6.46 -13.33
CA SER A 39 -7.35 -6.41 -13.45
C SER A 39 -7.92 -4.98 -13.50
N PHE A 40 -7.23 -4.00 -12.88
CA PHE A 40 -7.65 -2.60 -12.90
C PHE A 40 -6.60 -1.66 -13.53
N PHE A 41 -5.32 -2.02 -13.55
CA PHE A 41 -4.25 -1.14 -14.01
C PHE A 41 -4.36 -0.79 -15.51
N SER A 42 -4.89 -1.70 -16.32
CA SER A 42 -5.14 -1.49 -17.76
C SER A 42 -6.15 -0.36 -18.04
N TYR A 43 -6.98 -0.01 -17.05
CA TYR A 43 -7.96 1.08 -17.14
C TYR A 43 -7.43 2.41 -16.57
N LEU A 44 -6.22 2.42 -15.98
CA LEU A 44 -5.62 3.64 -15.46
C LEU A 44 -5.05 4.46 -16.61
N LYS A 45 -5.53 5.70 -16.70
CA LYS A 45 -5.05 6.70 -17.66
C LYS A 45 -4.52 7.89 -16.89
N PRO A 46 -3.49 8.58 -17.39
CA PRO A 46 -3.10 9.86 -16.85
C PRO A 46 -4.31 10.79 -16.80
N PHE A 47 -4.40 11.62 -15.76
CA PHE A 47 -5.46 12.61 -15.65
C PHE A 47 -4.87 14.02 -15.51
N PRO A 48 -5.46 15.02 -16.20
CA PRO A 48 -5.00 16.39 -16.16
C PRO A 48 -5.69 17.20 -15.04
N ILE A 49 -4.99 18.19 -14.52
CA ILE A 49 -5.51 19.25 -13.64
C ILE A 49 -4.91 20.58 -14.09
N LYS A 50 -5.62 21.70 -13.96
CA LYS A 50 -5.02 23.02 -14.18
C LYS A 50 -3.91 23.28 -13.15
N SER A 51 -2.75 23.72 -13.62
CA SER A 51 -1.61 24.06 -12.76
C SER A 51 -1.96 25.10 -11.69
N SER A 52 -2.74 26.12 -12.06
CA SER A 52 -3.25 27.14 -11.11
C SER A 52 -3.99 26.51 -9.93
N ASP A 53 -4.91 25.59 -10.19
CA ASP A 53 -5.77 25.02 -9.16
C ASP A 53 -4.96 24.13 -8.21
N TYR A 54 -4.01 23.36 -8.75
CA TYR A 54 -3.11 22.53 -7.97
C TYR A 54 -2.16 23.35 -7.09
N TYR A 55 -1.50 24.37 -7.67
CA TYR A 55 -0.54 25.18 -6.93
C TYR A 55 -1.21 26.08 -5.90
N ASN A 56 -2.42 26.60 -6.15
CA ASN A 56 -3.18 27.33 -5.13
C ASN A 56 -3.40 26.46 -3.88
N ILE A 57 -3.77 25.19 -4.04
CA ILE A 57 -3.94 24.27 -2.91
C ILE A 57 -2.60 23.96 -2.23
N MET A 58 -1.54 23.76 -3.01
CA MET A 58 -0.20 23.49 -2.48
C MET A 58 0.38 24.65 -1.67
N TYR A 59 0.14 25.90 -2.08
CA TYR A 59 0.76 27.09 -1.46
C TYR A 59 -0.13 27.75 -0.39
N GLU A 60 -1.46 27.77 -0.56
CA GLU A 60 -2.36 28.45 0.37
C GLU A 60 -2.79 27.57 1.54
N ASN A 61 -2.82 26.24 1.37
CA ASN A 61 -3.32 25.29 2.38
C ASN A 61 -2.53 23.97 2.35
N PHE A 62 -1.21 24.04 2.54
CA PHE A 62 -0.35 22.85 2.48
C PHE A 62 -0.69 21.84 3.59
N ASP A 63 -1.60 20.92 3.23
CA ASP A 63 -1.95 19.73 3.97
C ASP A 63 -2.05 18.57 2.96
N PHE A 64 -1.28 17.51 3.18
CA PHE A 64 -1.32 16.31 2.34
C PHE A 64 -2.73 15.76 2.19
N TYR A 65 -3.55 15.86 3.24
CA TYR A 65 -4.95 15.43 3.17
C TYR A 65 -5.74 16.24 2.12
N ASN A 66 -5.62 17.57 2.15
CA ASN A 66 -6.32 18.45 1.21
C ASN A 66 -5.85 18.24 -0.23
N ILE A 67 -4.54 18.02 -0.43
CA ILE A 67 -3.98 17.71 -1.75
C ILE A 67 -4.58 16.41 -2.27
N TYR A 68 -4.56 15.31 -1.51
CA TYR A 68 -5.10 14.05 -1.98
C TYR A 68 -6.63 14.10 -2.17
N LEU A 69 -7.34 14.83 -1.32
CA LEU A 69 -8.78 15.06 -1.47
C LEU A 69 -9.08 15.74 -2.81
N PHE A 70 -8.34 16.82 -3.13
CA PHE A 70 -8.47 17.52 -4.39
C PHE A 70 -8.12 16.63 -5.59
N LEU A 71 -7.02 15.88 -5.53
CA LEU A 71 -6.64 14.94 -6.59
C LEU A 71 -7.70 13.85 -6.78
N GLY A 72 -8.29 13.34 -5.71
CA GLY A 72 -9.38 12.37 -5.76
C GLY A 72 -10.65 12.90 -6.42
N LEU A 73 -11.05 14.14 -6.12
CA LEU A 73 -12.20 14.80 -6.75
C LEU A 73 -11.93 15.12 -8.22
N SER A 74 -10.74 15.64 -8.53
CA SER A 74 -10.30 15.90 -9.90
C SER A 74 -10.29 14.64 -10.74
N TYR A 75 -9.81 13.51 -10.18
CA TYR A 75 -9.88 12.20 -10.82
C TYR A 75 -11.32 11.79 -11.15
N PHE A 76 -12.23 11.90 -10.18
CA PHE A 76 -13.65 11.61 -10.38
C PHE A 76 -14.26 12.43 -11.52
N SER A 77 -14.03 13.74 -11.49
CA SER A 77 -14.53 14.69 -12.48
C SER A 77 -14.01 14.37 -13.88
N TYR A 78 -12.71 14.09 -14.00
CA TYR A 78 -12.10 13.69 -15.27
C TYR A 78 -12.71 12.39 -15.80
N ARG A 79 -12.91 11.38 -14.95
CA ARG A 79 -13.49 10.10 -15.38
C ARG A 79 -14.97 10.24 -15.79
N ALA A 80 -15.72 11.08 -15.08
CA ALA A 80 -17.11 11.38 -15.41
C ALA A 80 -17.23 12.12 -16.74
N SER A 81 -16.34 13.09 -17.02
CA SER A 81 -16.35 13.83 -18.29
C SER A 81 -16.06 12.92 -19.48
N LEU A 82 -15.08 12.01 -19.37
CA LEU A 82 -14.83 10.98 -20.37
C LEU A 82 -16.04 10.07 -20.61
N SER A 83 -16.88 9.88 -19.59
CA SER A 83 -18.09 9.05 -19.64
C SER A 83 -19.35 9.84 -20.02
N LYS A 84 -19.24 11.15 -20.32
CA LYS A 84 -20.34 12.07 -20.61
C LYS A 84 -21.43 12.08 -19.52
N ILE A 85 -20.99 12.15 -18.26
CA ILE A 85 -21.89 12.20 -17.08
C ILE A 85 -21.87 13.61 -16.52
N ASP A 86 -23.04 14.25 -16.53
CA ASP A 86 -23.18 15.67 -16.17
C ASP A 86 -23.26 15.92 -14.66
N LYS A 87 -23.63 14.91 -13.86
CA LYS A 87 -23.74 15.03 -12.39
C LYS A 87 -23.15 13.81 -11.68
N ILE A 88 -22.23 14.07 -10.76
CA ILE A 88 -21.63 13.06 -9.89
C ILE A 88 -22.30 13.14 -8.53
N ILE A 89 -22.90 12.04 -8.07
CA ILE A 89 -23.36 11.90 -6.69
C ILE A 89 -22.43 10.89 -6.00
N THR A 90 -21.58 11.37 -5.10
CA THR A 90 -20.60 10.56 -4.35
C THR A 90 -20.79 10.73 -2.85
N SER A 91 -20.73 9.62 -2.11
CA SER A 91 -20.73 9.67 -0.65
C SER A 91 -19.35 10.09 -0.10
N LYS A 92 -19.30 10.62 1.12
CA LYS A 92 -18.03 10.92 1.81
C LYS A 92 -17.11 9.68 1.88
N SER A 93 -17.67 8.50 2.09
CA SER A 93 -16.91 7.24 2.10
C SER A 93 -16.27 6.92 0.74
N ASP A 94 -16.99 7.17 -0.35
CA ASP A 94 -16.47 6.92 -1.70
C ASP A 94 -15.34 7.91 -2.05
N ILE A 95 -15.45 9.16 -1.61
CA ILE A 95 -14.39 10.17 -1.75
C ILE A 95 -13.11 9.73 -1.04
N VAL A 96 -13.20 9.33 0.24
CA VAL A 96 -12.03 8.85 1.01
C VAL A 96 -11.38 7.65 0.35
N LYS A 97 -12.18 6.71 -0.18
CA LYS A 97 -11.65 5.55 -0.88
C LYS A 97 -10.97 5.91 -2.21
N VAL A 98 -11.51 6.86 -2.97
CA VAL A 98 -10.84 7.33 -4.20
C VAL A 98 -9.59 8.12 -3.91
N MET A 99 -9.60 8.96 -2.88
CA MET A 99 -8.39 9.62 -2.38
C MET A 99 -7.28 8.60 -2.10
N ASN A 100 -7.62 7.51 -1.37
CA ASN A 100 -6.69 6.41 -1.11
C ASN A 100 -6.24 5.72 -2.41
N PHE A 101 -7.16 5.45 -3.33
CA PHE A 101 -6.83 4.87 -4.63
C PHE A 101 -5.84 5.73 -5.43
N VAL A 102 -6.10 7.04 -5.55
CA VAL A 102 -5.23 7.98 -6.27
C VAL A 102 -3.86 8.05 -5.62
N SER A 103 -3.78 8.24 -4.30
CA SER A 103 -2.51 8.26 -3.57
C SER A 103 -1.69 6.96 -3.73
N GLN A 104 -2.39 5.84 -3.88
CA GLN A 104 -1.76 4.52 -3.99
C GLN A 104 -1.22 4.25 -5.38
N PHE A 105 -1.95 4.61 -6.45
CA PHE A 105 -1.64 4.20 -7.83
C PHE A 105 -1.10 5.30 -8.74
N TYR A 106 -1.19 6.58 -8.37
CA TYR A 106 -0.70 7.70 -9.16
C TYR A 106 0.50 8.39 -8.50
N ASP A 107 1.43 8.89 -9.33
CA ASP A 107 2.51 9.74 -8.86
C ASP A 107 1.97 11.15 -8.61
N CYS A 108 1.62 11.40 -7.35
CA CYS A 108 1.05 12.68 -6.91
C CYS A 108 2.12 13.73 -6.58
N LYS A 109 3.40 13.33 -6.52
CA LYS A 109 4.51 14.20 -6.12
C LYS A 109 5.24 14.79 -7.32
N ASN A 110 5.26 14.07 -8.44
CA ASN A 110 5.93 14.49 -9.66
C ASN A 110 4.96 14.55 -10.86
N PRO A 111 3.96 15.47 -10.84
CA PRO A 111 3.14 15.69 -12.03
C PRO A 111 3.98 16.30 -13.17
N VAL A 112 3.55 16.08 -14.40
CA VAL A 112 4.21 16.62 -15.60
C VAL A 112 3.41 17.82 -16.12
N LEU A 113 4.05 18.99 -16.18
CA LEU A 113 3.46 20.19 -16.75
C LEU A 113 3.50 20.14 -18.28
N ASP A 114 2.37 20.38 -18.93
CA ASP A 114 2.28 20.55 -20.38
C ASP A 114 2.32 22.02 -20.81
N THR A 115 2.39 22.24 -22.12
CA THR A 115 2.46 23.58 -22.73
C THR A 115 1.18 24.40 -22.57
N ASN A 116 0.07 23.78 -22.18
CA ASN A 116 -1.24 24.42 -21.98
C ASN A 116 -1.50 24.75 -20.52
N GLY A 117 -0.50 24.60 -19.64
CA GLY A 117 -0.64 24.86 -18.21
C GLY A 117 -1.41 23.78 -17.46
N LEU A 118 -1.53 22.56 -18.01
CA LEU A 118 -2.10 21.40 -17.31
C LEU A 118 -0.99 20.56 -16.68
N LEU A 119 -1.23 20.13 -15.45
CA LEU A 119 -0.45 19.12 -14.75
C LEU A 119 -1.05 17.74 -14.98
N TRP A 120 -0.25 16.83 -15.53
CA TRP A 120 -0.62 15.45 -15.79
C TRP A 120 -0.11 14.53 -14.70
N PHE A 121 -1.03 13.79 -14.09
CA PHE A 121 -0.74 12.80 -13.06
C PHE A 121 -0.72 11.41 -13.67
N TYR A 122 0.44 10.75 -13.63
CA TYR A 122 0.63 9.44 -14.26
C TYR A 122 0.53 8.30 -13.25
N PRO A 123 0.07 7.10 -13.65
CA PRO A 123 0.19 5.90 -12.83
C PRO A 123 1.67 5.64 -12.47
N LYS A 124 1.92 5.24 -11.23
CA LYS A 124 3.28 5.10 -10.67
C LYS A 124 4.16 4.17 -11.51
N LEU A 125 5.39 4.62 -11.76
CA LEU A 125 6.38 3.89 -12.55
C LEU A 125 6.77 2.56 -11.90
N GLU A 126 6.85 2.50 -10.57
CA GLU A 126 7.15 1.27 -9.81
C GLU A 126 6.16 0.14 -10.10
N ILE A 127 4.87 0.45 -10.26
CA ILE A 127 3.83 -0.53 -10.57
C ILE A 127 4.00 -1.03 -12.02
N LYS A 128 4.29 -0.12 -12.95
CA LYS A 128 4.59 -0.50 -14.35
C LYS A 128 5.82 -1.42 -14.42
N LYS A 129 6.87 -1.10 -13.66
CA LYS A 129 8.08 -1.93 -13.55
C LYS A 129 7.77 -3.30 -12.97
N PHE A 130 6.96 -3.38 -11.92
CA PHE A 130 6.49 -4.64 -11.35
C PHE A 130 5.78 -5.50 -12.40
N ILE A 131 4.75 -4.96 -13.08
CA ILE A 131 4.00 -5.69 -14.12
C ILE A 131 4.95 -6.20 -15.21
N LYS A 132 5.82 -5.32 -15.73
CA LYS A 132 6.80 -5.67 -16.77
C LYS A 132 7.71 -6.82 -16.31
N ASN A 133 8.27 -6.72 -15.11
CA ASN A 133 9.19 -7.72 -14.58
C ASN A 133 8.48 -9.07 -14.37
N SER A 134 7.25 -9.08 -13.83
CA SER A 134 6.47 -10.30 -13.65
C SER A 134 6.17 -11.02 -14.98
N ILE A 135 5.88 -10.25 -16.04
CA ILE A 135 5.69 -10.79 -17.40
C ILE A 135 7.02 -11.34 -17.95
N MET A 136 8.09 -10.55 -17.90
CA MET A 136 9.40 -10.93 -18.45
C MET A 136 9.98 -12.17 -17.75
N SER A 137 9.83 -12.26 -16.43
CA SER A 137 10.35 -13.39 -15.65
C SER A 137 9.40 -14.59 -15.62
N LYS A 138 8.26 -14.55 -16.32
CA LYS A 138 7.18 -15.55 -16.28
C LYS A 138 6.69 -15.89 -14.87
N ASN A 139 6.86 -14.98 -13.90
CA ASN A 139 6.48 -15.18 -12.50
C ASN A 139 5.18 -14.44 -12.19
N LEU A 140 4.07 -15.00 -12.67
CA LEU A 140 2.72 -14.43 -12.50
C LEU A 140 2.16 -14.58 -11.08
N ASN A 141 2.79 -15.43 -10.26
CA ASN A 141 2.46 -15.62 -8.84
C ASN A 141 3.28 -14.67 -7.94
N SER A 142 3.47 -13.43 -8.40
CA SER A 142 4.21 -12.38 -7.70
C SER A 142 3.26 -11.39 -7.02
N TYR A 143 3.79 -10.69 -6.03
CA TYR A 143 3.06 -9.69 -5.27
C TYR A 143 3.76 -8.34 -5.38
N TYR A 144 2.96 -7.30 -5.59
CA TYR A 144 3.39 -5.93 -5.44
C TYR A 144 3.25 -5.51 -3.99
N ILE A 145 4.34 -4.99 -3.43
CA ILE A 145 4.40 -4.50 -2.07
C ILE A 145 5.12 -3.17 -2.10
N ASN A 146 4.44 -2.11 -1.64
CA ASN A 146 5.08 -0.80 -1.50
C ASN A 146 6.08 -0.84 -0.33
N GLU A 147 7.19 -0.13 -0.48
CA GLU A 147 8.22 0.08 0.54
C GLU A 147 7.65 0.54 1.88
N THR A 148 6.63 1.41 1.86
CA THR A 148 5.93 1.86 3.07
C THR A 148 5.22 0.72 3.79
N THR A 149 4.61 -0.19 3.04
CA THR A 149 3.88 -1.36 3.58
C THR A 149 4.84 -2.34 4.25
N ILE A 150 6.00 -2.62 3.64
CA ILE A 150 7.04 -3.47 4.25
C ILE A 150 7.58 -2.81 5.52
N THR A 151 7.83 -1.50 5.46
CA THR A 151 8.31 -0.73 6.62
C THR A 151 7.31 -0.80 7.78
N LYS A 152 6.01 -0.59 7.51
CA LYS A 152 4.94 -0.74 8.52
C LYS A 152 4.93 -2.13 9.15
N LEU A 153 5.01 -3.19 8.34
CA LEU A 153 5.06 -4.57 8.85
C LEU A 153 6.24 -4.76 9.80
N ILE A 154 7.44 -4.33 9.40
CA ILE A 154 8.64 -4.47 10.22
C ILE A 154 8.49 -3.70 11.54
N LEU A 155 7.96 -2.47 11.52
CA LEU A 155 7.72 -1.69 12.74
C LEU A 155 6.72 -2.37 13.70
N ILE A 156 5.62 -2.90 13.17
CA ILE A 156 4.61 -3.63 13.97
C ILE A 156 5.26 -4.86 14.62
N ILE A 157 5.99 -5.65 13.84
CA ILE A 157 6.70 -6.84 14.34
C ILE A 157 7.81 -6.46 15.33
N THR A 158 8.49 -5.33 15.12
CA THR A 158 9.51 -4.81 16.04
C THR A 158 8.89 -4.48 17.40
N GLY A 159 7.73 -3.83 17.42
CA GLY A 159 6.98 -3.58 18.65
C GLY A 159 6.61 -4.86 19.39
N PHE A 160 6.19 -5.89 18.65
CA PHE A 160 5.91 -7.21 19.22
C PHE A 160 7.15 -7.92 19.75
N VAL A 161 8.27 -7.88 19.03
CA VAL A 161 9.54 -8.46 19.48
C VAL A 161 10.05 -7.79 20.76
N LYS A 162 9.87 -6.47 20.91
CA LYS A 162 10.19 -5.78 22.18
C LYS A 162 9.37 -6.31 23.35
N TYR A 163 8.08 -6.57 23.12
CA TYR A 163 7.21 -7.21 24.11
C TYR A 163 7.70 -8.63 24.43
N GLU A 164 8.05 -9.43 23.42
CA GLU A 164 8.59 -10.78 23.61
C GLU A 164 9.91 -10.77 24.41
N PHE A 165 10.81 -9.81 24.19
CA PHE A 165 12.01 -9.68 25.01
C PHE A 165 11.72 -9.36 26.47
N LYS A 166 10.69 -8.55 26.73
CA LYS A 166 10.32 -8.11 28.07
C LYS A 166 9.65 -9.23 28.86
N GLU A 167 8.69 -9.92 28.24
CA GLU A 167 7.80 -10.88 28.90
C GLU A 167 8.11 -12.35 28.58
N GLY A 168 9.01 -12.60 27.64
CA GLY A 168 9.33 -13.95 27.15
C GLY A 168 10.32 -14.71 28.02
N SER A 169 10.47 -16.00 27.69
CA SER A 169 11.43 -16.89 28.33
C SER A 169 12.88 -16.50 28.01
N ASN A 170 13.83 -16.96 28.83
CA ASN A 170 15.26 -16.70 28.61
C ASN A 170 15.74 -17.15 27.21
N PHE A 171 15.14 -18.21 26.65
CA PHE A 171 15.42 -18.65 25.28
C PHE A 171 15.15 -17.57 24.22
N ILE A 172 14.07 -16.80 24.36
CA ILE A 172 13.77 -15.69 23.44
C ILE A 172 14.82 -14.58 23.59
N LYS A 173 15.31 -14.36 24.81
CA LYS A 173 16.35 -13.35 25.10
C LYS A 173 17.72 -13.72 24.51
N GLU A 174 17.98 -15.00 24.22
CA GLU A 174 19.20 -15.46 23.55
C GLU A 174 19.18 -15.19 22.03
N LEU A 175 18.01 -14.99 21.43
CA LEU A 175 17.89 -14.56 20.05
C LEU A 175 18.05 -13.04 19.98
N ASN A 176 18.79 -12.53 18.99
CA ASN A 176 18.88 -11.09 18.79
C ASN A 176 17.64 -10.55 18.05
N MET A 177 17.43 -9.24 18.18
CA MET A 177 16.27 -8.55 17.63
C MET A 177 16.06 -8.74 16.12
N PRO A 178 17.06 -8.56 15.24
CA PRO A 178 16.86 -8.75 13.80
C PRO A 178 16.45 -10.19 13.44
N THR A 179 17.01 -11.19 14.12
CA THR A 179 16.63 -12.60 13.94
C THR A 179 15.17 -12.85 14.33
N LEU A 180 14.74 -12.35 15.49
CA LEU A 180 13.34 -12.49 15.94
C LEU A 180 12.36 -11.80 15.01
N ILE A 181 12.68 -10.60 14.52
CA ILE A 181 11.83 -9.90 13.55
C ILE A 181 11.66 -10.75 12.28
N LEU A 182 12.74 -11.29 11.74
CA LEU A 182 12.69 -12.14 10.56
C LEU A 182 11.86 -13.41 10.81
N ALA A 183 12.03 -14.05 11.96
CA ALA A 183 11.27 -15.24 12.35
C ALA A 183 9.76 -14.94 12.45
N ASN A 184 9.40 -13.84 13.12
CA ASN A 184 8.01 -13.42 13.28
C ASN A 184 7.34 -13.02 11.96
N ILE A 185 8.06 -12.38 11.03
CA ILE A 185 7.54 -12.18 9.67
C ILE A 185 7.26 -13.52 8.98
N GLY A 186 8.13 -14.52 9.16
CA GLY A 186 7.89 -15.88 8.66
C GLY A 186 6.66 -16.55 9.30
N LEU A 187 6.44 -16.37 10.60
CA LEU A 187 5.23 -16.86 11.29
C LEU A 187 3.97 -16.14 10.82
N TYR A 188 4.06 -14.85 10.53
CA TYR A 188 2.98 -14.05 9.96
C TYR A 188 2.56 -14.53 8.56
N GLU A 189 3.52 -14.86 7.68
CA GLU A 189 3.22 -15.43 6.36
C GLU A 189 2.54 -16.80 6.45
N LYS A 190 3.03 -17.65 7.35
CA LYS A 190 2.42 -18.96 7.66
C LYS A 190 1.07 -18.82 8.37
N GLY A 191 0.70 -17.62 8.79
CA GLY A 191 -0.58 -17.33 9.45
C GLY A 191 -0.67 -17.82 10.89
N TYR A 192 0.47 -18.09 11.54
CA TYR A 192 0.55 -18.31 12.99
C TYR A 192 0.47 -16.99 13.75
N LEU A 193 0.93 -15.90 13.14
CA LEU A 193 0.63 -14.55 13.58
C LEU A 193 -0.38 -13.91 12.63
N LYS A 194 -1.31 -13.16 13.19
CA LYS A 194 -2.28 -12.34 12.45
C LYS A 194 -2.24 -10.92 12.99
N LEU A 195 -2.34 -9.97 12.07
CA LEU A 195 -2.53 -8.58 12.39
C LEU A 195 -4.02 -8.27 12.33
N ILE A 196 -4.54 -7.61 13.35
CA ILE A 196 -5.93 -7.18 13.44
C ILE A 196 -5.98 -5.67 13.61
N GLU A 197 -6.96 -5.05 12.97
CA GLU A 197 -7.27 -3.64 13.17
C GLU A 197 -8.15 -3.55 14.43
N GLU A 198 -7.68 -2.80 15.43
CA GLU A 198 -8.37 -2.56 16.70
C GLU A 198 -9.07 -1.20 16.66
N GLU A 199 -9.85 -0.89 17.71
CA GLU A 199 -10.45 0.44 17.88
C GLU A 199 -9.36 1.53 17.97
N ASN A 200 -9.68 2.73 17.48
CA ASN A 200 -8.79 3.91 17.46
C ASN A 200 -7.52 3.74 16.61
N ASP A 201 -7.63 3.11 15.43
CA ASP A 201 -6.56 2.95 14.45
C ASP A 201 -5.31 2.21 14.98
N LYS A 202 -5.49 1.38 16.01
CA LYS A 202 -4.43 0.53 16.56
C LYS A 202 -4.34 -0.78 15.79
N VAL A 203 -3.15 -1.38 15.79
CA VAL A 203 -2.92 -2.71 15.21
C VAL A 203 -2.54 -3.67 16.32
N GLY A 204 -3.36 -4.70 16.49
CA GLY A 204 -3.11 -5.81 17.40
C GLY A 204 -2.41 -6.97 16.69
N ILE A 205 -1.68 -7.78 17.47
CA ILE A 205 -1.14 -9.06 17.02
C ILE A 205 -1.84 -10.17 17.79
N CYS A 206 -2.39 -11.15 17.08
CA CYS A 206 -2.95 -12.35 17.69
C CYS A 206 -2.29 -13.62 17.16
N LEU A 207 -2.15 -14.60 18.05
CA LEU A 207 -1.68 -15.93 17.74
C LEU A 207 -2.82 -16.77 17.15
N ASN A 208 -2.51 -17.53 16.11
CA ASN A 208 -3.45 -18.43 15.46
C ASN A 208 -2.85 -19.83 15.36
N SER A 209 -3.37 -20.75 16.17
CA SER A 209 -2.97 -22.17 16.15
C SER A 209 -3.26 -22.87 14.83
N LYS A 210 -4.19 -22.33 14.01
CA LYS A 210 -4.51 -22.83 12.67
C LYS A 210 -3.61 -22.26 11.57
N GLY A 211 -2.41 -21.79 11.90
CA GLY A 211 -1.42 -21.44 10.88
C GLY A 211 -1.08 -22.64 10.00
N ASN A 212 -0.74 -22.39 8.75
CA ASN A 212 -0.40 -23.43 7.78
C ASN A 212 0.94 -23.11 7.11
N GLY A 213 1.91 -24.01 7.28
CA GLY A 213 3.24 -23.91 6.67
C GLY A 213 3.24 -23.85 5.14
N ASN A 214 2.16 -24.26 4.49
CA ASN A 214 2.02 -24.28 3.03
C ASN A 214 1.45 -22.96 2.45
N ARG A 215 1.29 -21.92 3.26
CA ARG A 215 0.90 -20.60 2.74
C ARG A 215 2.02 -20.00 1.89
N GLN A 216 1.60 -19.25 0.88
CA GLN A 216 2.51 -18.63 -0.09
C GLN A 216 3.42 -17.61 0.60
N LYS A 217 4.73 -17.72 0.35
CA LYS A 217 5.73 -16.77 0.84
C LYS A 217 5.67 -15.49 0.00
N ILE A 218 5.43 -14.36 0.65
CA ILE A 218 5.26 -13.04 0.03
C ILE A 218 6.52 -12.21 0.24
N PHE A 219 6.91 -12.00 1.50
CA PHE A 219 8.07 -11.26 1.97
C PHE A 219 9.33 -12.13 2.04
N THR A 220 9.25 -13.37 2.53
CA THR A 220 10.46 -14.20 2.75
C THR A 220 11.00 -14.86 1.47
N LYS A 221 10.33 -14.64 0.32
CA LYS A 221 10.81 -15.12 -0.98
C LYS A 221 12.18 -14.55 -1.34
N GLU A 222 12.44 -13.29 -1.01
CA GLU A 222 13.72 -12.61 -1.21
C GLU A 222 14.37 -12.29 0.14
N ARG A 223 14.73 -13.34 0.88
CA ARG A 223 15.21 -13.25 2.28
C ARG A 223 16.32 -12.22 2.49
N THR A 224 17.29 -12.13 1.60
CA THR A 224 18.40 -11.15 1.70
C THR A 224 17.88 -9.70 1.65
N LYS A 225 17.01 -9.37 0.70
CA LYS A 225 16.41 -8.02 0.62
C LYS A 225 15.56 -7.71 1.85
N LEU A 226 14.84 -8.70 2.36
CA LEU A 226 14.08 -8.53 3.61
C LEU A 226 15.00 -8.24 4.80
N LYS A 227 16.13 -8.96 4.94
CA LYS A 227 17.13 -8.69 5.99
C LYS A 227 17.69 -7.27 5.88
N GLU A 228 18.12 -6.85 4.69
CA GLU A 228 18.59 -5.48 4.43
C GLU A 228 17.54 -4.43 4.81
N LYS A 229 16.27 -4.73 4.51
CA LYS A 229 15.16 -3.84 4.84
C LYS A 229 14.90 -3.77 6.35
N ILE A 230 14.99 -4.89 7.07
CA ILE A 230 14.91 -4.93 8.54
C ILE A 230 16.01 -4.06 9.14
N ILE A 231 17.27 -4.22 8.69
CA ILE A 231 18.39 -3.41 9.16
C ILE A 231 18.10 -1.91 8.97
N LYS A 232 17.69 -1.51 7.76
CA LYS A 232 17.37 -0.11 7.45
C LYS A 232 16.26 0.45 8.33
N VAL A 233 15.24 -0.35 8.66
CA VAL A 233 14.15 0.10 9.54
C VAL A 233 14.64 0.24 10.98
N LEU A 234 15.41 -0.72 11.48
CA LEU A 234 15.98 -0.65 12.83
C LEU A 234 16.94 0.53 13.00
N ASP A 235 17.80 0.79 12.03
CA ASP A 235 18.73 1.91 12.08
C ASP A 235 17.99 3.27 12.05
N ASN A 236 17.05 3.43 11.11
CA ASN A 236 16.36 4.70 10.91
C ASN A 236 15.32 5.04 11.98
N TYR A 237 14.62 4.04 12.53
CA TYR A 237 13.47 4.27 13.42
C TYR A 237 13.74 3.89 14.87
N GLU A 238 14.60 2.89 15.10
CA GLU A 238 14.91 2.40 16.44
C GLU A 238 16.31 2.81 16.90
N LYS A 239 17.13 3.38 16.01
CA LYS A 239 18.53 3.72 16.25
C LYS A 239 19.37 2.52 16.70
N ILE A 240 18.97 1.33 16.26
CA ILE A 240 19.67 0.06 16.53
C ILE A 240 20.56 -0.24 15.34
N LYS A 241 21.87 -0.10 15.53
CA LYS A 241 22.86 -0.47 14.52
C LYS A 241 23.00 -1.98 14.46
N CYS A 242 22.75 -2.55 13.28
CA CYS A 242 22.91 -3.97 13.00
C CYS A 242 23.42 -4.17 11.57
N SER A 243 23.91 -5.37 11.31
CA SER A 243 24.51 -5.82 10.07
C SER A 243 23.84 -7.10 9.59
N ILE A 244 24.19 -7.55 8.39
CA ILE A 244 23.64 -8.79 7.84
C ILE A 244 24.09 -10.03 8.64
N ASP A 245 25.26 -9.94 9.27
CA ASP A 245 25.89 -11.00 10.04
C ASP A 245 25.23 -11.19 11.41
N ASP A 246 24.44 -10.21 11.87
CA ASP A 246 23.66 -10.33 13.10
C ASP A 246 22.48 -11.31 12.95
N PHE A 247 22.12 -11.75 11.75
CA PHE A 247 21.03 -12.71 11.60
C PHE A 247 21.51 -14.15 11.83
N LYS A 248 21.05 -14.80 12.90
CA LYS A 248 21.30 -16.23 13.15
C LYS A 248 20.54 -17.09 12.13
N GLU A 249 21.15 -18.20 11.72
CA GLU A 249 20.55 -19.19 10.81
C GLU A 249 19.66 -20.21 11.54
#